data_AF-S0B5V4-F1
#
_entry.id   AF-S0B5V4-F1
#
_cell.length_a   1.000
_cell.length_b   1.000
_cell.length_c   1.000
_cell.angle_alpha   90.00
_cell.angle_beta   90.00
_cell.angle_gamma   90.00
#
_symmetry.space_group_name_H-M   'P 1'
#
loop_
_entity.id
_entity.type
_entity.pdbx_description
1 polymer ?
#
loop_
_entity_poly.entity_id
_entity_poly.type
_entity_poly.pdbx_seq_one_letter_code
_entity_poly.pdbx_strand_id
1 'polypeptide(L)'
;MKGLLTVLLSLSVLADESYYHFRHGCIMHKRMIKVQKNTKILEDRLEKIKQVERRIMHELDLNYEDTKMATKRKDKILLQKTIDTLQKQLRKARQTKLEILRALRKQADSLTGVERGRIIRKNRLEQYVDYHGTNIAKEYQTANHKVYQLEEKYALETAKKAAKIAANIIFAKEKSLPKDKQRDQTKLKKYIKKHAKKAYLKAFRIVQRFIEKETLRGLSIKRVEENVKIHTEELLNEMKVGEKMLLHQIKITEKLEGKAEKKAEKKEEQKSN
;
A
#
# COMPACT_ATOMS: atom_id res chain seq x y z
N MET A 1 -7.22 43.77 40.20
CA MET A 1 -7.49 42.42 39.64
C MET A 1 -6.45 41.93 38.62
N LYS A 2 -6.02 42.73 37.63
CA LYS A 2 -5.00 42.29 36.64
C LYS A 2 -3.66 41.88 37.26
N GLY A 3 -3.15 42.63 38.26
CA GLY A 3 -1.89 42.32 38.96
C GLY A 3 -1.94 41.04 39.82
N LEU A 4 -3.08 40.75 40.43
CA LEU A 4 -3.28 39.54 41.23
C LEU A 4 -3.30 38.28 40.33
N LEU A 5 -3.90 38.41 39.14
CA LEU A 5 -3.95 37.34 38.15
C LEU A 5 -2.56 37.04 37.57
N THR A 6 -1.74 38.07 37.32
CA THR A 6 -0.35 37.89 36.85
C THR A 6 0.55 37.27 37.92
N VAL A 7 0.33 37.58 39.20
CA VAL A 7 1.07 36.99 40.33
C VAL A 7 0.65 35.54 40.58
N LEU A 8 -0.64 35.22 40.48
CA LEU A 8 -1.12 33.84 40.54
C LEU A 8 -0.62 32.99 39.36
N LEU A 9 -0.57 33.57 38.15
CA LEU A 9 0.01 32.91 36.98
C LEU A 9 1.52 32.66 37.17
N SER A 10 2.29 33.62 37.68
CA SER A 10 3.73 33.42 37.90
C SER A 10 4.01 32.42 39.03
N LEU A 11 3.22 32.43 40.11
CA LEU A 11 3.29 31.45 41.20
C LEU A 11 2.96 30.03 40.71
N SER A 12 2.00 29.87 39.79
CA SER A 12 1.66 28.56 39.22
C SER A 12 2.79 27.96 38.36
N VAL A 13 3.57 28.80 37.67
CA VAL A 13 4.73 28.38 36.88
C VAL A 13 5.90 27.98 37.79
N LEU A 14 6.12 28.72 38.89
CA LEU A 14 7.17 28.41 39.89
C LEU A 14 6.83 27.18 40.75
N ALA A 15 5.54 26.95 41.02
CA ALA A 15 5.06 25.76 41.70
C ALA A 15 5.30 24.48 40.87
N ASP A 16 5.16 24.56 39.53
CA ASP A 16 5.36 23.42 38.64
C ASP A 16 6.86 23.04 38.50
N GLU A 17 7.80 23.99 38.67
CA GLU A 17 9.25 23.71 38.74
C GLU A 17 9.67 23.12 40.10
N SER A 18 9.15 23.65 41.20
CA SER A 18 9.47 23.17 42.56
C SER A 18 8.89 21.77 42.85
N TYR A 19 7.69 21.45 42.36
CA TYR A 19 7.13 20.09 42.42
C TYR A 19 7.84 19.07 41.50
N TYR A 20 8.55 19.55 40.48
CA TYR A 20 9.25 18.68 39.53
C TYR A 20 10.42 17.93 40.17
N HIS A 21 11.11 18.58 41.12
CA HIS A 21 12.22 18.01 41.87
C HIS A 21 11.82 16.82 42.75
N PHE A 22 10.55 16.74 43.16
CA PHE A 22 10.01 15.60 43.92
C PHE A 22 9.59 14.44 43.02
N ARG A 23 9.37 14.68 41.72
CA ARG A 23 8.83 13.69 40.77
C ARG A 23 9.90 13.03 39.90
N HIS A 24 11.03 13.71 39.68
CA HIS A 24 12.11 13.23 38.81
C HIS A 24 13.49 13.66 39.33
N GLY A 25 14.50 12.80 39.15
CA GLY A 25 15.89 13.13 39.52
C GLY A 25 16.51 14.23 38.64
N CYS A 26 17.57 14.88 39.15
CA CYS A 26 18.28 15.99 38.49
C CYS A 26 18.70 15.70 37.03
N ILE A 27 18.99 14.44 36.70
CA ILE A 27 19.38 14.01 35.35
C ILE A 27 18.23 14.20 34.35
N MET A 28 17.00 13.79 34.71
CA MET A 28 15.83 13.93 33.84
C MET A 28 15.41 15.38 33.70
N HIS A 29 15.49 16.17 34.77
CA HIS A 29 15.24 17.60 34.71
C HIS A 29 16.20 18.33 33.74
N LYS A 30 17.51 18.07 33.84
CA LYS A 30 18.51 18.60 32.88
C LYS A 30 18.21 18.17 31.44
N ARG A 31 17.83 16.91 31.24
CA ARG A 31 17.47 16.38 29.91
C ARG A 31 16.26 17.12 29.34
N MET A 32 15.24 17.38 30.13
CA MET A 32 14.04 18.07 29.66
C MET A 32 14.27 19.54 29.33
N ILE A 33 15.02 20.27 30.15
CA ILE A 33 15.43 21.63 29.81
C ILE A 33 16.17 21.63 28.46
N LYS A 34 17.07 20.67 28.25
CA LYS A 34 17.80 20.53 26.99
C LYS A 34 16.85 20.24 25.82
N VAL A 35 15.93 19.29 25.96
CA VAL A 35 14.96 18.94 24.92
C VAL A 35 14.03 20.13 24.61
N GLN A 36 13.56 20.84 25.62
CA GLN A 36 12.71 22.02 25.45
C GLN A 36 13.45 23.13 24.69
N LYS A 37 14.69 23.44 25.05
CA LYS A 37 15.51 24.44 24.34
C LYS A 37 15.77 24.02 22.90
N ASN A 38 16.18 22.76 22.68
CA ASN A 38 16.49 22.25 21.34
C ASN A 38 15.28 22.25 20.41
N THR A 39 14.12 21.82 20.92
CA THR A 39 12.90 21.80 20.13
C THR A 39 12.41 23.21 19.80
N LYS A 40 12.57 24.19 20.70
CA LYS A 40 12.27 25.59 20.39
C LYS A 40 13.17 26.16 19.30
N ILE A 41 14.48 25.93 19.38
CA ILE A 41 15.44 26.38 18.34
C ILE A 41 15.08 25.78 16.97
N LEU A 42 14.69 24.51 16.93
CA LEU A 42 14.31 23.84 15.70
C LEU A 42 12.96 24.35 15.15
N GLU A 43 12.01 24.70 16.01
CA GLU A 43 10.74 25.34 15.62
C GLU A 43 11.01 26.69 14.95
N ASP A 44 11.83 27.56 15.56
CA ASP A 44 12.16 28.87 15.01
C ASP A 44 12.87 28.74 13.64
N ARG A 45 13.74 27.73 13.49
CA ARG A 45 14.36 27.40 12.19
C ARG A 45 13.33 26.92 11.17
N LEU A 46 12.37 26.08 11.59
CA LEU A 46 11.31 25.59 10.73
C LEU A 46 10.46 26.75 10.18
N GLU A 47 10.14 27.73 11.02
CA GLU A 47 9.35 28.89 10.62
C GLU A 47 10.08 29.74 9.57
N LYS A 48 11.38 30.01 9.77
CA LYS A 48 12.22 30.72 8.81
C LYS A 48 12.24 30.02 7.45
N ILE A 49 12.39 28.69 7.43
CA ILE A 49 12.36 27.91 6.19
C ILE A 49 10.99 27.96 5.52
N LYS A 50 9.88 27.93 6.28
CA LYS A 50 8.54 28.11 5.71
C LYS A 50 8.34 29.48 5.07
N GLN A 51 8.89 30.55 5.66
CA GLN A 51 8.85 31.88 5.06
C GLN A 51 9.65 31.94 3.75
N VAL A 52 10.83 31.31 3.71
CA VAL A 52 11.62 31.15 2.48
C VAL A 52 10.84 30.38 1.42
N GLU A 53 10.23 29.24 1.78
CA GLU A 53 9.41 28.43 0.87
C GLU A 53 8.25 29.25 0.27
N ARG A 54 7.53 30.03 1.10
CA ARG A 54 6.43 30.89 0.63
C ARG A 54 6.90 31.96 -0.35
N ARG A 55 8.04 32.61 -0.08
CA ARG A 55 8.61 33.62 -1.00
C ARG A 55 8.99 32.99 -2.34
N ILE A 56 9.69 31.86 -2.33
CA ILE A 56 10.07 31.17 -3.57
C ILE A 56 8.84 30.73 -4.36
N MET A 57 7.79 30.22 -3.71
CA MET A 57 6.54 29.86 -4.38
C MET A 57 5.88 31.07 -5.03
N HIS A 58 5.80 32.19 -4.31
CA HIS A 58 5.23 33.42 -4.85
C HIS A 58 6.02 33.96 -6.05
N GLU A 59 7.36 33.97 -5.96
CA GLU A 59 8.23 34.36 -7.07
C GLU A 59 8.08 33.40 -8.27
N LEU A 60 7.94 32.09 -8.03
CA LEU A 60 7.66 31.13 -9.10
C LEU A 60 6.35 31.43 -9.81
N ASP A 61 5.28 31.70 -9.07
CA ASP A 61 3.96 32.01 -9.63
C ASP A 61 4.03 33.26 -10.52
N LEU A 62 4.70 34.33 -10.06
CA LEU A 62 4.91 35.55 -10.86
C LEU A 62 5.71 35.25 -12.14
N ASN A 63 6.85 34.55 -12.02
CA ASN A 63 7.67 34.24 -13.19
C ASN A 63 6.93 33.34 -14.19
N TYR A 64 6.06 32.44 -13.73
CA TYR A 64 5.21 31.64 -14.62
C TYR A 64 4.21 32.51 -15.38
N GLU A 65 3.55 33.46 -14.71
CA GLU A 65 2.66 34.40 -15.40
C GLU A 65 3.43 35.28 -16.40
N ASP A 66 4.61 35.79 -16.01
CA ASP A 66 5.48 36.58 -16.89
C ASP A 66 5.92 35.78 -18.13
N THR A 67 6.20 34.48 -18.00
CA THR A 67 6.53 33.65 -19.18
C THR A 67 5.38 33.52 -20.18
N LYS A 68 4.13 33.55 -19.71
CA LYS A 68 2.94 33.52 -20.56
C LYS A 68 2.76 34.85 -21.28
N MET A 69 3.03 35.96 -20.61
CA MET A 69 2.91 37.32 -21.16
C MET A 69 4.09 37.72 -22.06
N ALA A 70 5.26 37.13 -21.85
CA ALA A 70 6.46 37.44 -22.62
C ALA A 70 6.26 37.12 -24.11
N THR A 71 6.52 38.09 -24.98
CA THR A 71 6.46 37.90 -26.44
C THR A 71 7.83 37.60 -27.04
N LYS A 72 8.91 38.13 -26.42
CA LYS A 72 10.28 37.95 -26.91
C LYS A 72 10.89 36.63 -26.44
N ARG A 73 11.57 35.94 -27.35
CA ARG A 73 12.27 34.66 -27.06
C ARG A 73 13.39 34.82 -26.02
N LYS A 74 14.14 35.92 -26.05
CA LYS A 74 15.23 36.18 -25.10
C LYS A 74 14.71 36.26 -23.66
N ASP A 75 13.61 36.97 -23.45
CA ASP A 75 12.99 37.15 -22.14
C ASP A 75 12.42 35.82 -21.62
N LYS A 76 11.78 35.02 -22.49
CA LYS A 76 11.34 33.66 -22.13
C LYS A 76 12.49 32.77 -21.67
N ILE A 77 13.64 32.81 -22.35
CA ILE A 77 14.82 32.02 -21.97
C ILE A 77 15.35 32.47 -20.60
N LEU A 78 15.39 33.78 -20.34
CA LEU A 78 15.83 34.32 -19.06
C LEU A 78 14.89 33.91 -17.93
N LEU A 79 13.57 34.08 -18.11
CA LEU A 79 12.56 33.67 -17.15
C LEU A 79 12.60 32.16 -16.88
N GLN A 80 12.78 31.33 -17.91
CA GLN A 80 12.92 29.88 -17.72
C GLN A 80 14.15 29.52 -16.88
N LYS A 81 15.29 30.18 -17.11
CA LYS A 81 16.49 29.99 -16.27
C LYS A 81 16.22 30.40 -14.82
N THR A 82 15.53 31.52 -14.60
CA THR A 82 15.13 31.97 -13.26
C THR A 82 14.21 30.95 -12.59
N ILE A 83 13.19 30.45 -13.29
CA ILE A 83 12.28 29.39 -12.81
C ILE A 83 13.08 28.15 -12.41
N ASP A 84 14.00 27.69 -13.24
CA ASP A 84 14.82 26.51 -12.93
C ASP A 84 15.67 26.71 -11.66
N THR A 85 16.22 27.92 -11.46
CA THR A 85 16.96 28.25 -10.24
C THR A 85 16.07 28.28 -9.00
N LEU A 86 14.90 28.91 -9.08
CA LEU A 86 13.92 28.97 -8.00
C LEU A 86 13.38 27.58 -7.64
N GLN A 87 13.12 26.72 -8.63
CA GLN A 87 12.74 25.33 -8.39
C GLN A 87 13.83 24.54 -7.65
N LYS A 88 15.11 24.72 -8.01
CA LYS A 88 16.23 24.09 -7.29
C LYS A 88 16.31 24.59 -5.85
N GLN A 89 16.15 25.89 -5.62
CA GLN A 89 16.11 26.47 -4.27
C GLN A 89 14.92 25.95 -3.46
N LEU A 90 13.74 25.83 -4.08
CA LEU A 90 12.54 25.26 -3.47
C LEU A 90 12.77 23.82 -3.01
N ARG A 91 13.38 22.98 -3.86
CA ARG A 91 13.74 21.60 -3.50
C ARG A 91 14.66 21.55 -2.29
N LYS A 92 15.70 22.39 -2.25
CA LYS A 92 16.62 22.50 -1.09
C LYS A 92 15.90 22.96 0.18
N ALA A 93 15.03 23.97 0.08
CA ALA A 93 14.25 24.47 1.20
C ALA A 93 13.31 23.39 1.77
N ARG A 94 12.61 22.64 0.90
CA ARG A 94 11.75 21.51 1.29
C ARG A 94 12.53 20.36 1.93
N GLN A 95 13.70 20.04 1.41
CA GLN A 95 14.56 19.03 2.02
C GLN A 95 15.03 19.45 3.43
N THR A 96 15.49 20.70 3.56
CA THR A 96 15.89 21.27 4.86
C THR A 96 14.73 21.27 5.86
N LYS A 97 13.52 21.61 5.41
CA LYS A 97 12.27 21.54 6.20
C LYS A 97 12.03 20.13 6.73
N LEU A 98 12.16 19.12 5.89
CA LEU A 98 12.00 17.71 6.28
C LEU A 98 13.06 17.28 7.31
N GLU A 99 14.31 17.68 7.13
CA GLU A 99 15.39 17.40 8.08
C GLU A 99 15.12 18.03 9.45
N ILE A 100 14.66 19.28 9.48
CA ILE A 100 14.26 19.97 10.73
C ILE A 100 13.09 19.25 11.40
N LEU A 101 12.05 18.84 10.65
CA LEU A 101 10.91 18.10 11.18
C LEU A 101 11.32 16.75 11.78
N ARG A 102 12.22 16.02 11.11
CA ARG A 102 12.79 14.77 11.63
C ARG A 102 13.59 15.01 12.91
N ALA A 103 14.38 16.08 12.96
CA ALA A 103 15.15 16.45 14.13
C ALA A 103 14.23 16.83 15.31
N LEU A 104 13.15 17.60 15.06
CA LEU A 104 12.13 17.96 16.05
C LEU A 104 11.53 16.72 16.68
N ARG A 105 11.08 15.77 15.85
CA ARG A 105 10.51 14.51 16.29
C ARG A 105 11.51 13.69 17.11
N LYS A 106 12.76 13.54 16.64
CA LYS A 106 13.81 12.80 17.37
C LYS A 106 14.11 13.42 18.74
N GLN A 107 14.11 14.75 18.85
CA GLN A 107 14.31 15.44 20.12
C GLN A 107 13.11 15.25 21.07
N ALA A 108 11.88 15.36 20.56
CA ALA A 108 10.67 15.15 21.35
C ALA A 108 10.51 13.69 21.81
N ASP A 109 10.78 12.71 20.94
CA ASP A 109 10.69 11.28 21.23
C ASP A 109 11.84 10.79 22.15
N SER A 110 12.81 11.64 22.48
CA SER A 110 13.82 11.35 23.51
C SER A 110 13.25 11.39 24.94
N LEU A 111 11.99 11.78 25.07
CA LEU A 111 11.17 11.75 26.28
C LEU A 111 9.88 10.97 25.99
N THR A 112 9.30 10.34 26.99
CA THR A 112 8.07 9.53 26.86
C THR A 112 6.99 10.01 27.82
N GLY A 113 5.75 9.60 27.56
CA GLY A 113 4.62 9.85 28.46
C GLY A 113 4.23 11.33 28.58
N VAL A 114 3.88 11.74 29.81
CA VAL A 114 3.32 13.07 30.12
C VAL A 114 4.29 14.21 29.79
N GLU A 115 5.59 14.00 29.97
CA GLU A 115 6.62 15.03 29.77
C GLU A 115 6.84 15.35 28.29
N ARG A 116 6.73 14.34 27.41
CA ARG A 116 6.69 14.54 25.95
C ARG A 116 5.52 15.45 25.57
N GLY A 117 4.32 15.13 26.06
CA GLY A 117 3.12 15.94 25.79
C GLY A 117 3.20 17.35 26.36
N ARG A 118 3.85 17.54 27.52
CA ARG A 118 4.10 18.86 28.12
C ARG A 118 4.99 19.73 27.23
N ILE A 119 6.10 19.18 26.71
CA ILE A 119 7.01 19.92 25.82
C ILE A 119 6.36 20.22 24.48
N ILE A 120 5.63 19.25 23.90
CA ILE A 120 4.89 19.45 22.66
C ILE A 120 3.95 20.64 22.79
N ARG A 121 3.14 20.70 23.86
CA ARG A 121 2.20 21.81 24.10
C ARG A 121 2.90 23.13 24.36
N LYS A 122 3.94 23.12 25.20
CA LYS A 122 4.69 24.33 25.57
C LYS A 122 5.35 24.99 24.35
N ASN A 123 5.87 24.17 23.42
CA ASN A 123 6.53 24.65 22.21
C ASN A 123 5.61 24.64 20.98
N ARG A 124 4.29 24.47 21.17
CA ARG A 124 3.27 24.50 20.10
C ARG A 124 3.59 23.57 18.92
N LEU A 125 4.14 22.40 19.22
CA LEU A 125 4.59 21.41 18.24
C LEU A 125 3.50 20.41 17.86
N GLU A 126 2.26 20.62 18.28
CA GLU A 126 1.14 19.71 18.05
C GLU A 126 0.98 19.44 16.56
N GLN A 127 1.16 20.46 15.72
CA GLN A 127 1.03 20.33 14.27
C GLN A 127 2.17 19.57 13.59
N TYR A 128 3.25 19.27 14.30
CA TYR A 128 4.49 18.71 13.70
C TYR A 128 4.91 17.38 14.31
N VAL A 129 4.69 17.22 15.61
CA VAL A 129 5.12 16.06 16.40
C VAL A 129 3.91 15.27 16.90
N ASP A 130 2.80 15.95 17.16
CA ASP A 130 1.55 15.38 17.68
C ASP A 130 0.43 15.33 16.63
N TYR A 131 0.72 15.70 15.37
CA TYR A 131 -0.26 15.74 14.31
C TYR A 131 -0.51 14.31 13.86
N HIS A 132 -1.37 13.65 14.64
CA HIS A 132 -2.28 12.62 14.19
C HIS A 132 -3.32 13.23 13.23
N GLY A 133 -2.85 13.83 12.12
CA GLY A 133 -3.71 14.21 10.99
C GLY A 133 -4.40 13.00 10.38
N THR A 134 -3.82 11.83 10.62
CA THR A 134 -4.54 10.59 10.78
C THR A 134 -3.83 9.81 11.87
N ASN A 135 -4.61 9.17 12.71
CA ASN A 135 -4.09 8.09 13.53
C ASN A 135 -3.43 7.11 12.54
N ILE A 136 -2.09 7.01 12.49
CA ILE A 136 -1.39 6.15 11.52
C ILE A 136 -1.98 4.74 11.60
N ALA A 137 -2.39 4.29 12.80
CA ALA A 137 -3.11 3.04 12.96
C ALA A 137 -4.46 3.04 12.23
N LYS A 138 -5.24 4.14 12.24
CA LYS A 138 -6.52 4.29 11.52
C LYS A 138 -6.34 4.46 10.01
N GLU A 139 -5.29 5.15 9.57
CA GLU A 139 -4.96 5.29 8.14
C GLU A 139 -4.43 3.97 7.57
N TYR A 140 -3.55 3.30 8.33
CA TYR A 140 -3.08 1.94 8.07
C TYR A 140 -4.23 0.93 8.15
N GLN A 141 -5.16 1.06 9.10
CA GLN A 141 -6.38 0.26 9.15
C GLN A 141 -7.27 0.53 7.94
N THR A 142 -7.44 1.79 7.52
CA THR A 142 -8.29 2.13 6.37
C THR A 142 -7.66 1.67 5.06
N ALA A 143 -6.34 1.80 4.92
CA ALA A 143 -5.58 1.30 3.78
C ALA A 143 -5.60 -0.24 3.76
N ASN A 144 -5.29 -0.90 4.88
CA ASN A 144 -5.36 -2.35 5.00
C ASN A 144 -6.79 -2.87 4.81
N HIS A 145 -7.81 -2.15 5.27
CA HIS A 145 -9.19 -2.54 5.07
C HIS A 145 -9.59 -2.44 3.59
N LYS A 146 -9.12 -1.41 2.87
CA LYS A 146 -9.29 -1.33 1.42
C LYS A 146 -8.52 -2.40 0.67
N VAL A 147 -7.29 -2.72 1.09
CA VAL A 147 -6.51 -3.84 0.54
C VAL A 147 -7.24 -5.18 0.79
N TYR A 148 -7.75 -5.38 2.00
CA TYR A 148 -8.56 -6.54 2.35
C TYR A 148 -9.83 -6.64 1.50
N GLN A 149 -10.54 -5.52 1.27
CA GLN A 149 -11.70 -5.49 0.37
C GLN A 149 -11.32 -5.87 -1.07
N LEU A 150 -10.15 -5.45 -1.56
CA LEU A 150 -9.65 -5.85 -2.86
C LEU A 150 -9.30 -7.35 -2.90
N GLU A 151 -8.67 -7.89 -1.85
CA GLU A 151 -8.42 -9.33 -1.73
C GLU A 151 -9.73 -10.13 -1.69
N GLU A 152 -10.70 -9.68 -0.90
CA GLU A 152 -12.00 -10.33 -0.77
C GLU A 152 -12.74 -10.32 -2.11
N LYS A 153 -12.77 -9.19 -2.81
CA LYS A 153 -13.46 -9.06 -4.10
C LYS A 153 -12.71 -9.83 -5.19
N TYR A 154 -11.44 -9.55 -5.42
CA TYR A 154 -10.71 -10.06 -6.59
C TYR A 154 -10.07 -11.43 -6.35
N ALA A 155 -9.44 -11.65 -5.19
CA ALA A 155 -8.77 -12.93 -4.92
C ALA A 155 -9.77 -14.06 -4.65
N LEU A 156 -10.90 -13.81 -3.95
CA LEU A 156 -11.91 -14.85 -3.77
C LEU A 156 -12.67 -15.17 -5.07
N GLU A 157 -13.06 -14.15 -5.85
CA GLU A 157 -13.78 -14.39 -7.11
C GLU A 157 -12.93 -15.18 -8.11
N THR A 158 -11.66 -14.79 -8.28
CA THR A 158 -10.73 -15.54 -9.13
C THR A 158 -10.51 -16.95 -8.62
N ALA A 159 -10.32 -17.13 -7.31
CA ALA A 159 -10.14 -18.45 -6.74
C ALA A 159 -11.37 -19.35 -6.92
N LYS A 160 -12.60 -18.82 -6.79
CA LYS A 160 -13.85 -19.54 -7.08
C LYS A 160 -13.93 -19.96 -8.56
N LYS A 161 -13.64 -19.04 -9.48
CA LYS A 161 -13.62 -19.31 -10.93
C LYS A 161 -12.55 -20.37 -11.29
N ALA A 162 -11.35 -20.24 -10.74
CA ALA A 162 -10.26 -21.19 -10.89
C ALA A 162 -10.61 -22.59 -10.36
N ALA A 163 -11.28 -22.67 -9.21
CA ALA A 163 -11.76 -23.94 -8.64
C ALA A 163 -12.80 -24.62 -9.54
N LYS A 164 -13.72 -23.84 -10.13
CA LYS A 164 -14.72 -24.35 -11.08
C LYS A 164 -14.08 -24.90 -12.36
N ILE A 165 -13.11 -24.17 -12.92
CA ILE A 165 -12.33 -24.62 -14.09
C ILE A 165 -11.63 -25.95 -13.76
N ALA A 166 -10.93 -26.02 -12.62
CA ALA A 166 -10.25 -27.25 -12.22
C ALA A 166 -11.21 -28.42 -12.00
N ALA A 167 -12.38 -28.17 -11.41
CA ALA A 167 -13.40 -29.19 -11.21
C ALA A 167 -13.93 -29.73 -12.54
N ASN A 168 -14.21 -28.85 -13.51
CA ASN A 168 -14.64 -29.23 -14.85
C ASN A 168 -13.60 -30.10 -15.57
N ILE A 169 -12.32 -29.73 -15.50
CA ILE A 169 -11.23 -30.51 -16.11
C ILE A 169 -11.19 -31.92 -15.52
N ILE A 170 -11.24 -32.05 -14.19
CA ILE A 170 -11.19 -33.36 -13.54
C ILE A 170 -12.43 -34.18 -13.85
N PHE A 171 -13.61 -33.57 -13.86
CA PHE A 171 -14.85 -34.26 -14.21
C PHE A 171 -14.82 -34.77 -15.66
N ALA A 172 -14.35 -33.95 -16.61
CA ALA A 172 -14.20 -34.35 -17.99
C ALA A 172 -13.18 -35.49 -18.17
N LYS A 173 -12.03 -35.41 -17.48
CA LYS A 173 -11.02 -36.49 -17.46
C LYS A 173 -11.54 -37.80 -16.88
N GLU A 174 -12.39 -37.74 -15.85
CA GLU A 174 -13.00 -38.95 -15.29
C GLU A 174 -14.02 -39.55 -16.26
N LYS A 175 -14.83 -38.70 -16.92
CA LYS A 175 -15.83 -39.15 -17.89
C LYS A 175 -15.21 -39.82 -19.12
N SER A 176 -14.01 -39.42 -19.53
CA SER A 176 -13.29 -40.02 -20.65
C SER A 176 -12.64 -41.37 -20.32
N LEU A 177 -12.62 -41.79 -19.05
CA LEU A 177 -12.10 -43.11 -18.68
C LEU A 177 -13.14 -44.22 -18.94
N PRO A 178 -12.70 -45.44 -19.31
CA PRO A 178 -13.58 -46.61 -19.39
C PRO A 178 -14.35 -46.83 -18.08
N LYS A 179 -15.61 -47.28 -18.16
CA LYS A 179 -16.51 -47.42 -16.99
C LYS A 179 -15.87 -48.19 -15.83
N ASP A 180 -15.09 -49.20 -16.14
CA ASP A 180 -14.43 -50.11 -15.20
C ASP A 180 -13.26 -49.45 -14.44
N LYS A 181 -12.75 -48.33 -14.96
CA LYS A 181 -11.69 -47.51 -14.34
C LYS A 181 -12.23 -46.24 -13.68
N GLN A 182 -13.53 -45.98 -13.77
CA GLN A 182 -14.16 -44.83 -13.14
C GLN A 182 -14.29 -45.04 -11.63
N ARG A 183 -14.06 -43.98 -10.87
CA ARG A 183 -14.21 -44.00 -9.42
C ARG A 183 -15.69 -43.94 -9.02
N ASP A 184 -15.99 -44.59 -7.90
CA ASP A 184 -17.27 -44.44 -7.20
C ASP A 184 -17.64 -42.95 -7.03
N GLN A 185 -18.92 -42.61 -7.13
CA GLN A 185 -19.39 -41.22 -7.04
C GLN A 185 -18.89 -40.49 -5.79
N THR A 186 -18.81 -41.18 -4.65
CA THR A 186 -18.31 -40.61 -3.38
C THR A 186 -16.80 -40.31 -3.44
N LYS A 187 -16.02 -41.20 -4.04
CA LYS A 187 -14.57 -41.04 -4.26
C LYS A 187 -14.28 -39.95 -5.30
N LEU A 188 -15.07 -39.90 -6.38
CA LEU A 188 -14.99 -38.86 -7.41
C LEU A 188 -15.25 -37.46 -6.83
N LYS A 189 -16.33 -37.30 -6.05
CA LYS A 189 -16.64 -36.03 -5.36
C LYS A 189 -15.48 -35.58 -4.47
N LYS A 190 -14.88 -36.50 -3.70
CA LYS A 190 -13.70 -36.20 -2.87
C LYS A 190 -12.48 -35.78 -3.72
N TYR A 191 -12.25 -36.45 -4.84
CA TYR A 191 -11.13 -36.15 -5.73
C TYR A 191 -11.28 -34.78 -6.41
N ILE A 192 -12.46 -34.49 -6.97
CA ILE A 192 -12.79 -33.18 -7.54
C ILE A 192 -12.60 -32.08 -6.49
N LYS A 193 -13.13 -32.27 -5.28
CA LYS A 193 -13.00 -31.31 -4.17
C LYS A 193 -11.53 -31.06 -3.82
N LYS A 194 -10.69 -32.10 -3.81
CA LYS A 194 -9.24 -31.98 -3.54
C LYS A 194 -8.53 -31.12 -4.59
N HIS A 195 -8.80 -31.35 -5.87
CA HIS A 195 -8.18 -30.60 -6.97
C HIS A 195 -8.72 -29.17 -7.07
N ALA A 196 -10.02 -28.97 -6.91
CA ALA A 196 -10.64 -27.66 -6.83
C ALA A 196 -10.06 -26.83 -5.67
N LYS A 197 -9.88 -27.43 -4.48
CA LYS A 197 -9.23 -26.76 -3.33
C LYS A 197 -7.78 -26.36 -3.62
N LYS A 198 -7.01 -27.21 -4.30
CA LYS A 198 -5.63 -26.87 -4.70
C LYS A 198 -5.60 -25.69 -5.67
N ALA A 199 -6.45 -25.71 -6.69
CA ALA A 199 -6.55 -24.62 -7.67
C ALA A 199 -6.99 -23.31 -7.02
N TYR A 200 -7.99 -23.37 -6.14
CA TYR A 200 -8.47 -22.25 -5.33
C TYR A 200 -7.32 -21.59 -4.56
N LEU A 201 -6.58 -22.37 -3.75
CA LEU A 201 -5.50 -21.86 -2.92
C LEU A 201 -4.35 -21.28 -3.75
N LYS A 202 -4.06 -21.87 -4.92
CA LYS A 202 -3.01 -21.37 -5.82
C LYS A 202 -3.40 -20.02 -6.41
N ALA A 203 -4.60 -19.90 -6.97
CA ALA A 203 -5.09 -18.66 -7.58
C ALA A 203 -5.19 -17.54 -6.53
N PHE A 204 -5.76 -17.85 -5.35
CA PHE A 204 -5.84 -16.90 -4.23
C PHE A 204 -4.46 -16.33 -3.87
N ARG A 205 -3.45 -17.20 -3.67
CA ARG A 205 -2.09 -16.77 -3.31
C ARG A 205 -1.41 -15.92 -4.39
N ILE A 206 -1.64 -16.20 -5.67
CA ILE A 206 -1.05 -15.41 -6.76
C ILE A 206 -1.61 -13.99 -6.74
N VAL A 207 -2.94 -13.87 -6.69
CA VAL A 207 -3.62 -12.57 -6.68
C VAL A 207 -3.30 -11.78 -5.41
N GLN A 208 -3.29 -12.44 -4.24
CA GLN A 208 -2.90 -11.82 -2.97
C GLN A 208 -1.48 -11.24 -3.04
N ARG A 209 -0.49 -12.02 -3.48
CA ARG A 209 0.90 -11.54 -3.63
C ARG A 209 1.02 -10.39 -4.64
N PHE A 210 0.20 -10.39 -5.68
CA PHE A 210 0.17 -9.31 -6.65
C PHE A 210 -0.37 -8.01 -6.02
N ILE A 211 -1.47 -8.09 -5.27
CA ILE A 211 -2.03 -6.98 -4.49
C ILE A 211 -0.99 -6.45 -3.49
N GLU A 212 -0.34 -7.32 -2.72
CA GLU A 212 0.74 -6.95 -1.79
C GLU A 212 1.88 -6.22 -2.51
N LYS A 213 2.32 -6.73 -3.67
CA LYS A 213 3.41 -6.11 -4.43
C LYS A 213 3.05 -4.73 -4.99
N GLU A 214 1.85 -4.57 -5.55
CA GLU A 214 1.39 -3.30 -6.10
C GLU A 214 1.12 -2.25 -5.02
N THR A 215 0.65 -2.68 -3.84
CA THR A 215 0.46 -1.81 -2.68
C THR A 215 1.80 -1.35 -2.08
N LEU A 216 2.80 -2.24 -1.98
CA LEU A 216 4.15 -1.90 -1.51
C LEU A 216 4.89 -0.90 -2.42
N ARG A 217 4.52 -0.83 -3.70
CA ARG A 217 5.05 0.15 -4.67
C ARG A 217 4.55 1.58 -4.45
N GLY A 218 3.64 1.81 -3.50
CA GLY A 218 3.12 3.14 -3.17
C GLY A 218 2.17 3.71 -4.23
N LEU A 219 1.57 2.86 -5.06
CA LEU A 219 0.55 3.28 -6.03
C LEU A 219 -0.75 3.65 -5.31
N SER A 220 -1.55 4.53 -5.92
CA SER A 220 -2.89 4.84 -5.42
C SER A 220 -3.80 3.61 -5.49
N ILE A 221 -4.71 3.46 -4.53
CA ILE A 221 -5.61 2.29 -4.43
C ILE A 221 -6.43 2.07 -5.71
N LYS A 222 -6.88 3.14 -6.37
CA LYS A 222 -7.58 3.05 -7.66
C LYS A 222 -6.74 2.39 -8.74
N ARG A 223 -5.46 2.74 -8.81
CA ARG A 223 -4.51 2.17 -9.79
C ARG A 223 -4.15 0.73 -9.46
N VAL A 224 -4.07 0.39 -8.17
CA VAL A 224 -3.94 -1.00 -7.72
C VAL A 224 -5.15 -1.81 -8.16
N GLU A 225 -6.38 -1.31 -8.00
CA GLU A 225 -7.60 -2.01 -8.43
C GLU A 225 -7.62 -2.26 -9.95
N GLU A 226 -7.23 -1.27 -10.76
CA GLU A 226 -7.13 -1.42 -12.23
C GLU A 226 -6.11 -2.51 -12.62
N ASN A 227 -4.91 -2.47 -12.03
CA ASN A 227 -3.86 -3.45 -12.30
C ASN A 227 -4.26 -4.86 -11.86
N VAL A 228 -4.92 -4.98 -10.69
CA VAL A 228 -5.44 -6.25 -10.18
C VAL A 228 -6.50 -6.80 -11.13
N LYS A 229 -7.41 -5.95 -11.63
CA LYS A 229 -8.44 -6.38 -12.59
C LYS A 229 -7.81 -6.97 -13.85
N ILE A 230 -6.85 -6.28 -14.46
CA ILE A 230 -6.12 -6.77 -15.65
C ILE A 230 -5.45 -8.12 -15.35
N HIS A 231 -4.69 -8.18 -14.25
CA HIS A 231 -3.97 -9.40 -13.89
C HIS A 231 -4.90 -10.60 -13.61
N THR A 232 -6.06 -10.34 -12.98
CA THR A 232 -7.05 -11.38 -12.71
C THR A 232 -7.73 -11.90 -13.99
N GLU A 233 -7.95 -11.02 -14.97
CA GLU A 233 -8.51 -11.39 -16.28
C GLU A 233 -7.51 -12.22 -17.08
N GLU A 234 -6.24 -11.83 -17.12
CA GLU A 234 -5.15 -12.57 -17.74
C GLU A 234 -5.02 -13.98 -17.15
N LEU A 235 -4.95 -14.09 -15.82
CA LEU A 235 -4.82 -15.37 -15.12
C LEU A 235 -6.00 -16.30 -15.41
N LEU A 236 -7.23 -15.78 -15.41
CA LEU A 236 -8.41 -16.58 -15.75
C LEU A 236 -8.44 -16.99 -17.23
N ASN A 237 -7.97 -16.13 -18.12
CA ASN A 237 -7.89 -16.45 -19.55
C ASN A 237 -6.87 -17.55 -19.81
N GLU A 238 -5.69 -17.50 -19.19
CA GLU A 238 -4.69 -18.57 -19.25
C GLU A 238 -5.27 -19.91 -18.77
N MET A 239 -5.99 -19.90 -17.64
CA MET A 239 -6.63 -21.10 -17.11
C MET A 239 -7.71 -21.66 -18.05
N LYS A 240 -8.55 -20.80 -18.63
CA LYS A 240 -9.60 -21.21 -19.60
C LYS A 240 -9.01 -21.74 -20.90
N VAL A 241 -7.95 -21.13 -21.40
CA VAL A 241 -7.24 -21.57 -22.60
C VAL A 241 -6.62 -22.95 -22.35
N GLY A 242 -5.98 -23.13 -21.19
CA GLY A 242 -5.49 -24.44 -20.75
C GLY A 242 -6.60 -25.50 -20.61
N GLU A 243 -7.74 -25.13 -20.05
CA GLU A 243 -8.93 -25.99 -19.97
C GLU A 243 -9.39 -26.44 -21.37
N LYS A 244 -9.58 -25.49 -22.30
CA LYS A 244 -10.02 -25.80 -23.67
C LYS A 244 -9.05 -26.73 -24.38
N MET A 245 -7.75 -26.49 -24.26
CA MET A 245 -6.72 -27.35 -24.87
C MET A 245 -6.77 -28.77 -24.30
N LEU A 246 -6.86 -28.92 -22.97
CA LEU A 246 -6.96 -30.22 -22.32
C LEU A 246 -8.24 -30.96 -22.72
N LEU A 247 -9.37 -30.28 -22.76
CA LEU A 247 -10.64 -30.87 -23.22
C LEU A 247 -10.57 -31.28 -24.70
N HIS A 248 -9.89 -30.51 -25.54
CA HIS A 248 -9.69 -30.85 -26.94
C HIS A 248 -8.79 -32.09 -27.10
N GLN A 249 -7.71 -32.18 -26.34
CA GLN A 249 -6.86 -33.38 -26.31
C GLN A 249 -7.64 -34.62 -25.90
N ILE A 250 -8.47 -34.53 -24.84
CA ILE A 250 -9.34 -35.63 -24.40
C ILE A 250 -10.28 -36.09 -25.52
N LYS A 251 -10.89 -35.16 -26.25
CA LYS A 251 -11.76 -35.49 -27.40
C LYS A 251 -11.00 -36.16 -28.54
N ILE A 252 -9.76 -35.77 -28.80
CA ILE A 252 -8.93 -36.39 -29.83
C ILE A 252 -8.57 -37.82 -29.40
N THR A 253 -8.17 -38.03 -28.15
CA THR A 253 -7.84 -39.37 -27.64
C THR A 253 -9.05 -40.29 -27.68
N GLU A 254 -10.23 -39.84 -27.26
CA GLU A 254 -11.48 -40.62 -27.35
C GLU A 254 -11.79 -41.03 -28.82
N LYS A 255 -11.59 -40.12 -29.78
CA LYS A 255 -11.79 -40.42 -31.21
C LYS A 255 -10.78 -41.42 -31.76
N LEU A 256 -9.54 -41.39 -31.29
CA LEU A 256 -8.49 -42.30 -31.72
C LEU A 256 -8.69 -43.70 -31.13
N GLU A 257 -9.03 -43.78 -29.84
CA GLU A 257 -9.36 -45.04 -29.14
C GLU A 257 -10.58 -45.72 -29.79
N GLY A 258 -11.69 -44.99 -30.00
CA GLY A 258 -12.87 -45.56 -30.67
C GLY A 258 -12.64 -45.97 -32.14
N LYS A 259 -11.65 -45.38 -32.82
CA LYS A 259 -11.21 -45.85 -34.15
C LYS A 259 -10.34 -47.11 -34.06
N ALA A 260 -9.58 -47.27 -32.99
CA ALA A 260 -8.74 -48.45 -32.76
C ALA A 260 -9.61 -49.66 -32.38
N GLU A 261 -10.61 -49.48 -31.51
CA GLU A 261 -11.59 -50.51 -31.13
C GLU A 261 -12.33 -51.05 -32.36
N LYS A 262 -12.89 -50.17 -33.21
CA LYS A 262 -13.56 -50.57 -34.47
C LYS A 262 -12.65 -51.28 -35.47
N LYS A 263 -11.34 -51.01 -35.43
CA LYS A 263 -10.35 -51.73 -36.26
C LYS A 263 -9.97 -53.08 -35.66
N ALA A 264 -10.03 -53.23 -34.34
CA ALA A 264 -9.79 -54.49 -33.66
C ALA A 264 -10.95 -55.46 -33.85
N GLU A 265 -12.20 -55.00 -33.67
CA GLU A 265 -13.43 -55.78 -33.92
C GLU A 265 -13.47 -56.33 -35.35
N LYS A 266 -13.18 -55.48 -36.35
CA LYS A 266 -13.10 -55.91 -37.76
C LYS A 266 -12.00 -56.95 -38.05
N LYS A 267 -10.92 -56.97 -37.27
CA LYS A 267 -9.84 -57.96 -37.42
C LYS A 267 -10.17 -59.28 -36.72
N GLU A 268 -10.98 -59.25 -35.66
CA GLU A 268 -11.48 -60.46 -35.00
C GLU A 268 -12.57 -61.13 -35.86
N GLU A 269 -13.50 -60.37 -36.43
CA GLU A 269 -14.52 -60.89 -37.37
C GLU A 269 -13.91 -61.53 -38.63
N GLN A 270 -12.74 -61.06 -39.08
CA GLN A 270 -12.00 -61.63 -40.22
C GLN A 270 -11.20 -62.88 -39.87
N LYS A 271 -10.99 -63.19 -38.59
CA LYS A 271 -10.31 -64.42 -38.12
C LYS A 271 -11.30 -65.53 -37.75
N SER A 272 -12.57 -65.19 -37.54
CA SER A 272 -13.66 -66.13 -37.22
C SER A 272 -14.44 -66.61 -38.44
N ASN A 273 -14.12 -66.12 -39.63
CA ASN A 273 -14.58 -66.59 -40.95
C ASN A 273 -13.43 -67.24 -41.70
#